data_AF-A0A2P2E0A2-F1
#
_entry.id   AF-A0A2P2E0A2-F1
#
_cell.length_a   1.000
_cell.length_b   1.000
_cell.length_c   1.000
_cell.angle_alpha   90.00
_cell.angle_beta   90.00
_cell.angle_gamma   90.00
#
_symmetry.space_group_name_H-M   'P 1'
#
loop_
_entity.id
_entity.type
_entity.pdbx_description
1 polymer ?
#
loop_
_entity_poly.entity_id
_entity_poly.type
_entity_poly.pdbx_seq_one_letter_code
_entity_poly.pdbx_strand_id
1 'polypeptide(L)'
;MRLVIVLVLSLLGYNLFAEELRYSDGNGNVYRISAQKNQYILQYIPVTEAMSSSGTYSGGEPRSVYLSVSEYKNLIKFMDTIKSSGEDLPRNKGTSALSYQRNGADWKSVFPYGSKEAKLIEKNLNQHLQKNEKVDARNLMNFYQLDRSMNPWNGMSATSKQEEENLIVKPVDPSLPGLSAIDGNAFLFLNTSDGKIVVNQNYFSELHRLNVTNIATKEEKSIGHYDPNLFPDTKVLLDFLIRYCILITFIHTDAEIEIFDRQQMGDREVYQLKGVHHYYTNEKNTKEYQFKVTFFLKSGEMKVSGI
;
A
#
# COMPACT_ATOMS: atom_id res chain seq x y z
N MET A 1 21.35 -4.14 49.31
CA MET A 1 20.16 -5.00 49.08
C MET A 1 19.17 -4.18 48.28
N ARG A 2 18.76 -4.71 47.12
CA ARG A 2 18.07 -4.00 46.02
C ARG A 2 16.58 -3.76 46.31
N LEU A 3 16.05 -2.63 45.88
CA LEU A 3 14.74 -2.58 45.23
C LEU A 3 14.74 -1.44 44.21
N VAL A 4 14.98 -1.77 42.94
CA VAL A 4 14.75 -0.88 41.80
C VAL A 4 13.42 -1.28 41.21
N ILE A 5 12.42 -0.40 41.36
CA ILE A 5 11.13 -0.53 40.68
C ILE A 5 11.38 -0.21 39.21
N VAL A 6 11.45 -1.24 38.38
CA VAL A 6 11.43 -1.11 36.92
C VAL A 6 9.97 -0.86 36.52
N LEU A 7 9.68 0.39 36.14
CA LEU A 7 8.43 0.75 35.49
C LEU A 7 8.44 0.10 34.09
N VAL A 8 7.78 -1.04 33.96
CA VAL A 8 7.45 -1.63 32.65
C VAL A 8 6.36 -0.76 32.04
N LEU A 9 6.76 0.29 31.31
CA LEU A 9 5.89 0.96 30.36
C LEU A 9 5.60 -0.06 29.26
N SER A 10 4.44 -0.70 29.39
CA SER A 10 3.85 -1.56 28.38
C SER A 10 3.89 -0.84 27.03
N LEU A 11 4.72 -1.35 26.13
CA LEU A 11 4.57 -1.26 24.68
C LEU A 11 3.22 -1.87 24.29
N LEU A 12 2.14 -1.15 24.60
CA LEU A 12 0.93 -1.26 23.79
C LEU A 12 1.28 -0.55 22.50
N GLY A 13 1.85 -1.32 21.57
CA GLY A 13 1.84 -0.96 20.17
C GLY A 13 0.41 -0.57 19.86
N TYR A 14 0.20 0.71 19.58
CA TYR A 14 -1.02 1.14 18.92
C TYR A 14 -1.02 0.36 17.62
N ASN A 15 -1.76 -0.75 17.59
CA ASN A 15 -2.37 -1.21 16.36
C ASN A 15 -3.04 0.06 15.83
N LEU A 16 -2.45 0.67 14.80
CA LEU A 16 -3.17 1.56 13.91
C LEU A 16 -4.26 0.65 13.33
N PHE A 17 -5.38 0.52 14.03
CA PHE A 17 -6.48 -0.32 13.61
C PHE A 17 -6.96 0.27 12.29
N ALA A 18 -6.60 -0.35 11.17
CA ALA A 18 -7.17 -0.02 9.89
C ALA A 18 -8.68 -0.20 10.01
N GLU A 19 -9.46 0.82 9.66
CA GLU A 19 -10.92 0.70 9.64
C GLU A 19 -11.27 -0.37 8.62
N GLU A 20 -11.91 -1.44 9.09
CA GLU A 20 -12.24 -2.58 8.25
C GLU A 20 -13.74 -2.86 8.33
N LEU A 21 -14.40 -2.79 7.19
CA LEU A 21 -15.76 -3.27 7.02
C LEU A 21 -15.72 -4.57 6.23
N ARG A 22 -16.38 -5.60 6.75
CA ARG A 22 -16.58 -6.86 6.06
C ARG A 22 -18.05 -7.14 5.85
N TYR A 23 -18.39 -7.59 4.66
CA TYR A 23 -19.69 -8.16 4.37
C TYR A 23 -19.50 -9.59 3.88
N SER A 24 -20.22 -10.55 4.44
CA SER A 24 -20.28 -11.91 3.93
C SER A 24 -21.69 -12.17 3.42
N ASP A 25 -21.82 -12.68 2.20
CA ASP A 25 -23.12 -13.07 1.65
C ASP A 25 -23.60 -14.41 2.23
N GLY A 26 -24.80 -14.84 1.81
CA GLY A 26 -25.41 -16.11 2.25
C GLY A 26 -24.66 -17.37 1.81
N ASN A 27 -23.79 -17.27 0.81
CA ASN A 27 -22.96 -18.36 0.32
C ASN A 27 -21.55 -18.36 0.92
N GLY A 28 -21.21 -17.36 1.74
CA GLY A 28 -19.92 -17.22 2.39
C GLY A 28 -18.87 -16.45 1.60
N ASN A 29 -19.22 -15.86 0.45
CA ASN A 29 -18.29 -14.96 -0.24
C ASN A 29 -18.11 -13.70 0.60
N VAL A 30 -16.90 -13.17 0.63
CA VAL A 30 -16.53 -12.06 1.50
C VAL A 30 -16.18 -10.83 0.68
N TYR A 31 -16.74 -9.69 1.07
CA TYR A 31 -16.36 -8.38 0.62
C TYR A 31 -15.64 -7.66 1.76
N ARG A 32 -14.46 -7.12 1.47
CA ARG A 32 -13.63 -6.38 2.43
C ARG A 32 -13.46 -4.96 1.94
N ILE A 33 -13.83 -3.99 2.77
CA ILE A 33 -13.64 -2.57 2.52
C ILE A 33 -12.67 -2.07 3.58
N SER A 34 -11.50 -1.63 3.15
CA SER A 34 -10.44 -1.19 4.05
C SER A 34 -10.04 0.25 3.76
N ALA A 35 -9.91 1.05 4.82
CA ALA A 35 -9.23 2.33 4.76
C ALA A 35 -7.84 2.19 5.40
N GLN A 36 -6.80 2.36 4.58
CA GLN A 36 -5.42 2.38 5.04
C GLN A 36 -4.75 3.65 4.54
N LYS A 37 -4.48 4.58 5.47
CA LYS A 37 -3.66 5.77 5.25
C LYS A 37 -3.99 6.48 3.91
N ASN A 38 -5.28 6.81 3.74
CA ASN A 38 -5.91 7.46 2.56
C ASN A 38 -6.05 6.62 1.27
N GLN A 39 -5.78 5.32 1.32
CA GLN A 39 -6.20 4.36 0.31
C GLN A 39 -7.46 3.64 0.76
N TYR A 40 -8.44 3.57 -0.13
CA TYR A 40 -9.71 2.91 0.13
C TYR A 40 -9.86 1.77 -0.87
N ILE A 41 -9.93 0.54 -0.38
CA ILE A 41 -9.93 -0.65 -1.24
C ILE A 41 -11.20 -1.43 -0.95
N LEU A 42 -11.89 -1.86 -2.01
CA LEU A 42 -12.93 -2.86 -1.97
C LEU A 42 -12.40 -4.15 -2.61
N GLN A 43 -12.38 -5.23 -1.85
CA GLN A 43 -11.97 -6.56 -2.30
C GLN A 43 -13.15 -7.53 -2.25
N TYR A 44 -13.22 -8.42 -3.24
CA TYR A 44 -14.13 -9.57 -3.28
C TYR A 44 -13.31 -10.85 -3.22
N ILE A 45 -13.62 -11.66 -2.20
CA ILE A 45 -12.95 -12.91 -1.85
C ILE A 45 -13.99 -14.02 -1.94
N PRO A 46 -14.12 -14.68 -3.10
CA PRO A 46 -15.10 -15.73 -3.31
C PRO A 46 -14.73 -17.01 -2.57
N VAL A 47 -15.74 -17.79 -2.21
CA VAL A 47 -15.56 -19.19 -1.81
C VAL A 47 -15.17 -19.99 -3.05
N THR A 48 -14.07 -20.72 -2.97
CA THR A 48 -13.63 -21.63 -4.04
C THR A 48 -14.32 -22.98 -3.90
N GLU A 49 -14.29 -23.80 -4.97
CA GLU A 49 -14.84 -25.17 -4.93
C GLU A 49 -14.26 -25.99 -3.78
N ALA A 50 -12.95 -25.85 -3.53
CA ALA A 50 -12.25 -26.51 -2.43
C ALA A 50 -12.71 -26.04 -1.03
N MET A 51 -13.21 -24.82 -0.91
CA MET A 51 -13.75 -24.27 0.34
C MET A 51 -15.24 -24.57 0.52
N SER A 52 -15.94 -24.99 -0.54
CA SER A 52 -17.36 -25.31 -0.46
C SER A 52 -17.60 -26.68 0.19
N SER A 53 -18.55 -26.73 1.12
CA SER A 53 -19.07 -28.00 1.67
C SER A 53 -19.62 -28.96 0.60
N SER A 54 -20.02 -28.44 -0.57
CA SER A 54 -20.52 -29.27 -1.68
C SER A 54 -19.42 -29.71 -2.66
N GLY A 55 -18.22 -29.13 -2.57
CA GLY A 55 -17.13 -29.35 -3.54
C GLY A 55 -17.41 -28.82 -4.96
N THR A 56 -18.56 -28.19 -5.21
CA THR A 56 -19.04 -27.82 -6.56
C THR A 56 -19.45 -26.36 -6.70
N TYR A 57 -19.51 -25.62 -5.60
CA TYR A 57 -19.87 -24.21 -5.62
C TYR A 57 -18.62 -23.35 -5.76
N SER A 58 -18.66 -22.39 -6.69
CA SER A 58 -17.65 -21.34 -6.85
C SER A 58 -18.33 -19.97 -6.83
N GLY A 59 -17.81 -19.07 -5.99
CA GLY A 59 -18.21 -17.67 -5.95
C GLY A 59 -17.68 -16.84 -7.14
N GLY A 60 -17.00 -17.46 -8.09
CA GLY A 60 -16.36 -16.81 -9.23
C GLY A 60 -14.93 -16.36 -8.94
N GLU A 61 -14.42 -15.42 -9.74
CA GLU A 61 -13.05 -14.90 -9.63
C GLU A 61 -12.91 -13.80 -8.56
N PRO A 62 -11.81 -13.77 -7.80
CA PRO A 62 -11.52 -12.69 -6.87
C PRO A 62 -11.37 -11.35 -7.60
N ARG A 63 -11.77 -10.25 -6.93
CA ARG A 63 -11.66 -8.90 -7.50
C ARG A 63 -11.18 -7.90 -6.47
N SER A 64 -10.57 -6.81 -6.92
CA SER A 64 -10.19 -5.68 -6.07
C SER A 64 -10.28 -4.38 -6.86
N VAL A 65 -10.82 -3.34 -6.23
CA VAL A 65 -10.92 -1.99 -6.81
C VAL A 65 -10.55 -0.95 -5.77
N TYR A 66 -9.85 0.10 -6.21
CA TYR A 66 -9.66 1.30 -5.39
C TYR A 66 -10.90 2.19 -5.49
N LEU A 67 -11.32 2.71 -4.35
CA LEU A 67 -12.40 3.67 -4.22
C LEU A 67 -11.80 5.07 -4.06
N SER A 68 -12.41 6.07 -4.67
CA SER A 68 -12.16 7.46 -4.30
C SER A 68 -12.63 7.74 -2.86
N VAL A 69 -12.14 8.82 -2.26
CA VAL A 69 -12.57 9.27 -0.91
C VAL A 69 -14.09 9.43 -0.83
N SER A 70 -14.72 10.00 -1.87
CA SER A 70 -16.17 10.22 -1.91
C SER A 70 -16.93 8.91 -2.06
N GLU A 71 -16.47 7.98 -2.90
CA GLU A 71 -17.06 6.65 -3.02
C GLU A 71 -16.97 5.88 -1.72
N TYR A 72 -15.81 5.86 -1.07
CA TYR A 72 -15.65 5.23 0.23
C TYR A 72 -16.60 5.83 1.26
N LYS A 73 -16.63 7.17 1.41
CA LYS A 73 -17.54 7.84 2.36
C LYS A 73 -19.01 7.52 2.09
N ASN A 74 -19.42 7.52 0.81
CA ASN A 74 -20.78 7.17 0.42
C ASN A 74 -21.11 5.71 0.71
N LEU A 75 -20.17 4.79 0.44
CA LEU A 75 -20.30 3.37 0.72
C LEU A 75 -20.43 3.11 2.23
N ILE A 76 -19.56 3.70 3.05
CA ILE A 76 -19.64 3.58 4.51
C ILE A 76 -20.95 4.17 5.04
N LYS A 77 -21.37 5.36 4.56
CA LYS A 77 -22.65 5.96 4.94
C LYS A 77 -23.83 5.07 4.56
N PHE A 78 -23.81 4.47 3.38
CA PHE A 78 -24.83 3.53 2.95
C PHE A 78 -24.87 2.30 3.88
N MET A 79 -23.72 1.71 4.18
CA MET A 79 -23.62 0.59 5.12
C MET A 79 -24.16 0.96 6.50
N ASP A 80 -23.83 2.15 7.01
CA ASP A 80 -24.33 2.67 8.28
C ASP A 80 -25.86 2.81 8.31
N THR A 81 -26.50 3.13 7.18
CA THR A 81 -27.97 3.22 7.11
C THR A 81 -28.66 1.85 7.14
N ILE A 82 -28.04 0.82 6.56
CA ILE A 82 -28.60 -0.54 6.51
C ILE A 82 -28.25 -1.33 7.78
N LYS A 83 -27.19 -0.94 8.48
CA LYS A 83 -26.72 -1.59 9.70
C LYS A 83 -27.85 -1.78 10.73
N SER A 84 -28.68 -0.77 10.92
CA SER A 84 -29.76 -0.77 11.92
C SER A 84 -30.94 -1.68 11.57
N SER A 85 -31.05 -2.16 10.32
CA SER A 85 -32.12 -3.06 9.90
C SER A 85 -31.74 -4.54 9.97
N GLY A 86 -30.48 -4.85 10.31
CA GLY A 86 -30.08 -6.23 10.58
C GLY A 86 -30.35 -6.64 12.02
N GLU A 87 -30.43 -7.94 12.23
CA GLU A 87 -30.78 -8.51 13.52
C GLU A 87 -29.52 -8.93 14.29
N ASP A 88 -29.58 -8.84 15.62
CA ASP A 88 -28.58 -9.45 16.50
C ASP A 88 -28.88 -10.95 16.67
N LEU A 89 -28.69 -11.69 15.59
CA LEU A 89 -28.93 -13.13 15.53
C LEU A 89 -27.62 -13.92 15.40
N PRO A 90 -27.60 -15.18 15.88
CA PRO A 90 -26.53 -16.10 15.54
C PRO A 90 -26.47 -16.32 14.03
N ARG A 91 -25.24 -16.42 13.51
CA ARG A 91 -24.99 -16.62 12.08
C ARG A 91 -25.33 -18.06 11.70
N ASN A 92 -26.42 -18.24 10.99
CA ASN A 92 -26.82 -19.54 10.43
C ASN A 92 -26.39 -19.67 8.96
N LYS A 93 -26.29 -20.91 8.45
CA LYS A 93 -26.01 -21.15 7.03
C LYS A 93 -27.07 -20.45 6.17
N GLY A 94 -26.64 -19.77 5.10
CA GLY A 94 -27.53 -18.96 4.26
C GLY A 94 -27.73 -17.52 4.74
N THR A 95 -27.37 -17.17 5.97
CA THR A 95 -27.45 -15.76 6.41
C THR A 95 -26.25 -14.96 5.91
N SER A 96 -26.50 -13.68 5.60
CA SER A 96 -25.42 -12.73 5.33
C SER A 96 -25.09 -11.94 6.60
N ALA A 97 -23.89 -11.39 6.67
CA ALA A 97 -23.44 -10.64 7.84
C ALA A 97 -22.63 -9.42 7.41
N LEU A 98 -22.95 -8.26 7.98
CA LEU A 98 -22.16 -7.05 7.91
C LEU A 98 -21.45 -6.88 9.25
N SER A 99 -20.14 -6.71 9.24
CA SER A 99 -19.34 -6.48 10.44
C SER A 99 -18.37 -5.33 10.22
N TYR A 100 -18.15 -4.55 11.28
CA TYR A 100 -17.30 -3.37 11.23
C TYR A 100 -16.36 -3.36 12.43
N GLN A 101 -15.08 -3.13 12.17
CA GLN A 101 -14.05 -2.94 13.18
C GLN A 101 -13.47 -1.54 13.04
N ARG A 102 -13.79 -0.66 14.00
CA ARG A 102 -13.33 0.74 14.03
C ARG A 102 -13.08 1.18 15.47
N ASN A 103 -11.91 1.76 15.73
CA ASN A 103 -11.57 2.37 17.03
C ASN A 103 -11.81 1.45 18.24
N GLY A 104 -11.57 0.15 18.09
CA GLY A 104 -11.81 -0.85 19.15
C GLY A 104 -13.28 -1.20 19.40
N ALA A 105 -14.21 -0.66 18.59
CA ALA A 105 -15.59 -1.11 18.56
C ALA A 105 -15.77 -2.15 17.44
N ASP A 106 -16.25 -3.32 17.85
CA ASP A 106 -16.71 -4.35 16.94
C ASP A 106 -18.23 -4.34 16.91
N TRP A 107 -18.80 -4.23 15.71
CA TRP A 107 -20.24 -4.32 15.51
C TRP A 107 -20.53 -5.34 14.42
N LYS A 108 -21.68 -6.00 14.54
CA LYS A 108 -22.16 -7.01 13.60
C LYS A 108 -23.67 -6.95 13.49
N SER A 109 -24.17 -7.07 12.27
CA SER A 109 -25.57 -7.37 11.99
C SER A 109 -25.69 -8.53 11.03
N VAL A 110 -26.68 -9.38 11.29
CA VAL A 110 -26.99 -10.55 10.46
C VAL A 110 -28.30 -10.28 9.72
N PHE A 111 -28.33 -10.66 8.45
CA PHE A 111 -29.52 -10.51 7.62
C PHE A 111 -29.99 -11.89 7.14
N PRO A 112 -31.30 -12.16 7.21
CA PRO A 112 -31.88 -13.40 6.69
C PRO A 112 -31.54 -13.62 5.22
N TYR A 113 -31.49 -14.90 4.81
CA TYR A 113 -31.25 -15.25 3.41
C TYR A 113 -32.23 -14.55 2.49
N GLY A 114 -31.71 -13.88 1.46
CA GLY A 114 -32.51 -13.21 0.44
C GLY A 114 -33.27 -11.96 0.91
N SER A 115 -32.94 -11.41 2.10
CA SER A 115 -33.51 -10.16 2.58
C SER A 115 -33.29 -9.01 1.59
N LYS A 116 -34.13 -7.98 1.68
CA LYS A 116 -34.03 -6.81 0.79
C LYS A 116 -32.72 -6.07 1.04
N GLU A 117 -32.31 -6.00 2.29
CA GLU A 117 -31.10 -5.36 2.81
C GLU A 117 -29.85 -6.05 2.26
N ALA A 118 -29.77 -7.37 2.36
CA ALA A 118 -28.65 -8.15 1.83
C ALA A 118 -28.49 -7.94 0.32
N LYS A 119 -29.60 -8.03 -0.43
CA LYS A 119 -29.61 -7.78 -1.88
C LYS A 119 -29.19 -6.35 -2.24
N LEU A 120 -29.57 -5.36 -1.44
CA LEU A 120 -29.16 -3.96 -1.64
C LEU A 120 -27.66 -3.79 -1.41
N ILE A 121 -27.13 -4.41 -0.34
CA ILE A 121 -25.68 -4.42 -0.05
C ILE A 121 -24.92 -5.07 -1.22
N GLU A 122 -25.29 -6.29 -1.60
CA GLU A 122 -24.65 -7.03 -2.70
C GLU A 122 -24.72 -6.25 -4.01
N LYS A 123 -25.87 -5.67 -4.35
CA LYS A 123 -26.02 -4.84 -5.56
C LYS A 123 -25.09 -3.63 -5.53
N ASN A 124 -25.02 -2.91 -4.41
CA ASN A 124 -24.18 -1.73 -4.28
C ASN A 124 -22.68 -2.08 -4.38
N LEU A 125 -22.24 -3.13 -3.69
CA LEU A 125 -20.86 -3.62 -3.75
C LEU A 125 -20.50 -4.09 -5.17
N ASN A 126 -21.38 -4.85 -5.82
CA ASN A 126 -21.16 -5.32 -7.18
C ASN A 126 -21.14 -4.16 -8.19
N GLN A 127 -21.91 -3.08 -7.99
CA GLN A 127 -21.80 -1.88 -8.83
C GLN A 127 -20.40 -1.25 -8.76
N HIS A 128 -19.79 -1.20 -7.58
CA HIS A 128 -18.40 -0.74 -7.44
C HIS A 128 -17.39 -1.69 -8.08
N LEU A 129 -17.62 -3.02 -8.00
CA LEU A 129 -16.76 -4.04 -8.62
C LEU A 129 -16.95 -4.19 -10.15
N GLN A 130 -18.10 -3.78 -10.68
CA GLN A 130 -18.45 -3.86 -12.10
C GLN A 130 -18.16 -2.56 -12.86
N LYS A 131 -17.71 -1.49 -12.18
CA LYS A 131 -17.19 -0.28 -12.84
C LYS A 131 -15.96 -0.65 -13.69
N ASN A 132 -16.24 -1.06 -14.92
CA ASN A 132 -15.28 -1.25 -16.01
C ASN A 132 -15.11 0.03 -16.85
N GLU A 133 -15.69 1.16 -16.44
CA GLU A 133 -15.57 2.43 -17.13
C GLU A 133 -14.67 3.41 -16.36
N LYS A 134 -13.53 3.72 -17.00
CA LYS A 134 -12.70 4.93 -16.86
C LYS A 134 -12.97 5.76 -15.60
N VAL A 135 -12.68 5.20 -14.41
CA VAL A 135 -11.87 6.03 -13.51
C VAL A 135 -10.58 6.22 -14.28
N ASP A 136 -10.20 7.46 -14.56
CA ASP A 136 -8.94 7.69 -15.24
C ASP A 136 -7.85 7.03 -14.39
N ALA A 137 -7.44 5.82 -14.78
CA ALA A 137 -6.41 5.05 -14.06
C ALA A 137 -5.07 5.77 -14.15
N ARG A 138 -4.99 6.83 -14.98
CA ARG A 138 -3.95 7.86 -14.91
C ARG A 138 -4.04 8.63 -13.58
N ASN A 139 -5.20 9.06 -13.10
CA ASN A 139 -5.35 9.89 -11.90
C ASN A 139 -5.28 9.21 -10.53
N LEU A 140 -5.37 7.88 -10.40
CA LEU A 140 -5.40 7.22 -9.06
C LEU A 140 -4.03 6.74 -8.54
N MET A 141 -3.02 6.64 -9.39
CA MET A 141 -1.61 6.42 -8.96
C MET A 141 -0.78 7.69 -9.09
N ASN A 142 -1.42 8.82 -9.39
CA ASN A 142 -0.76 10.10 -9.49
C ASN A 142 -0.54 10.73 -8.13
N PHE A 143 -0.88 10.09 -7.00
CA PHE A 143 -0.67 10.67 -5.68
C PHE A 143 -0.17 9.64 -4.67
N TYR A 144 0.86 10.03 -3.91
CA TYR A 144 1.43 9.27 -2.81
C TYR A 144 1.34 10.10 -1.54
N GLN A 145 0.89 9.48 -0.47
CA GLN A 145 1.05 10.02 0.88
C GLN A 145 1.92 9.04 1.67
N LEU A 146 3.09 9.52 2.05
CA LEU A 146 4.13 8.73 2.70
C LEU A 146 4.34 9.28 4.10
N ASP A 147 4.51 8.39 5.06
CA ASP A 147 4.78 8.75 6.45
C ASP A 147 5.92 7.88 6.99
N ARG A 148 6.66 8.40 7.97
CA ARG A 148 7.79 7.70 8.59
C ARG A 148 7.43 6.31 9.12
N SER A 149 6.19 6.08 9.56
CA SER A 149 5.71 4.76 9.99
C SER A 149 5.65 3.71 8.88
N MET A 150 5.64 4.13 7.60
CA MET A 150 5.71 3.24 6.43
C MET A 150 7.15 3.02 5.96
N ASN A 151 8.14 3.70 6.55
CA ASN A 151 9.51 3.66 6.08
C ASN A 151 10.13 2.28 6.40
N PRO A 152 10.47 1.44 5.40
CA PRO A 152 11.02 0.12 5.66
C PRO A 152 12.40 0.19 6.33
N TRP A 153 13.07 1.35 6.26
CA TRP A 153 14.38 1.64 6.84
C TRP A 153 14.31 2.06 8.31
N ASN A 154 13.14 2.02 8.94
CA ASN A 154 12.98 2.42 10.33
C ASN A 154 13.84 1.54 11.25
N GLY A 155 14.56 2.16 12.19
CA GLY A 155 15.52 1.48 13.06
C GLY A 155 16.89 1.20 12.44
N MET A 156 17.08 1.50 11.14
CA MET A 156 18.36 1.29 10.44
C MET A 156 19.15 2.59 10.25
N SER A 157 18.68 3.72 10.76
CA SER A 157 19.31 5.04 10.64
C SER A 157 19.75 5.59 12.00
N ALA A 158 20.14 4.72 12.95
CA ALA A 158 20.45 5.15 14.32
C ALA A 158 21.80 5.89 14.42
N THR A 159 22.67 5.74 13.42
CA THR A 159 23.95 6.44 13.33
C THR A 159 24.18 6.96 11.91
N SER A 160 24.95 8.04 11.77
CA SER A 160 25.30 8.59 10.45
C SER A 160 26.00 7.57 9.54
N LYS A 161 26.83 6.70 10.12
CA LYS A 161 27.47 5.60 9.37
C LYS A 161 26.44 4.63 8.79
N GLN A 162 25.44 4.24 9.57
CA GLN A 162 24.38 3.36 9.07
C GLN A 162 23.51 4.05 8.02
N GLU A 163 23.23 5.35 8.18
CA GLU A 163 22.54 6.13 7.15
C GLU A 163 23.31 6.11 5.82
N GLU A 164 24.62 6.37 5.86
CA GLU A 164 25.50 6.33 4.68
C GLU A 164 25.56 4.93 4.04
N GLU A 165 25.74 3.89 4.85
CA GLU A 165 25.76 2.50 4.35
C GLU A 165 24.43 2.12 3.69
N ASN A 166 23.31 2.60 4.25
CA ASN A 166 21.99 2.33 3.72
C ASN A 166 21.66 3.11 2.46
N LEU A 167 22.47 4.08 2.02
CA LEU A 167 22.28 4.75 0.74
C LEU A 167 22.51 3.83 -0.47
N ILE A 168 23.11 2.65 -0.25
CA ILE A 168 23.36 1.66 -1.29
C ILE A 168 22.64 0.37 -0.92
N VAL A 169 21.74 -0.07 -1.79
CA VAL A 169 20.95 -1.31 -1.62
C VAL A 169 21.53 -2.37 -2.53
N LYS A 170 22.12 -3.40 -1.93
CA LYS A 170 22.82 -4.46 -2.67
C LYS A 170 21.82 -5.50 -3.21
N PRO A 171 22.06 -6.04 -4.41
CA PRO A 171 21.28 -7.15 -4.93
C PRO A 171 21.73 -8.46 -4.28
N VAL A 172 20.77 -9.32 -3.95
CA VAL A 172 21.03 -10.67 -3.42
C VAL A 172 20.14 -11.71 -4.07
N ASP A 173 20.62 -12.95 -4.08
CA ASP A 173 19.81 -14.10 -4.49
C ASP A 173 18.67 -14.31 -3.48
N PRO A 174 17.39 -14.24 -3.91
CA PRO A 174 16.24 -14.40 -3.01
C PRO A 174 16.15 -15.81 -2.40
N SER A 175 16.90 -16.79 -2.92
CA SER A 175 16.96 -18.15 -2.36
C SER A 175 17.91 -18.28 -1.16
N LEU A 176 18.69 -17.23 -0.85
CA LEU A 176 19.59 -17.27 0.29
C LEU A 176 18.82 -17.38 1.61
N PRO A 177 19.30 -18.22 2.55
CA PRO A 177 18.70 -18.32 3.86
C PRO A 177 18.84 -17.00 4.64
N GLY A 178 17.89 -16.72 5.52
CA GLY A 178 17.94 -15.53 6.38
C GLY A 178 17.36 -14.25 5.74
N LEU A 179 16.73 -14.35 4.57
CA LEU A 179 15.99 -13.24 3.97
C LEU A 179 14.52 -13.26 4.38
N SER A 180 14.00 -12.11 4.79
CA SER A 180 12.56 -11.91 5.06
C SER A 180 12.01 -10.85 4.12
N ALA A 181 10.99 -11.19 3.34
CA ALA A 181 10.31 -10.24 2.46
C ALA A 181 9.68 -9.11 3.28
N ILE A 182 9.89 -7.87 2.85
CA ILE A 182 9.28 -6.68 3.48
C ILE A 182 7.90 -6.48 2.87
N ASP A 183 6.86 -6.40 3.71
CA ASP A 183 5.46 -6.27 3.32
C ASP A 183 4.96 -7.37 2.35
N GLY A 184 5.59 -8.55 2.38
CA GLY A 184 5.30 -9.65 1.46
C GLY A 184 5.73 -9.40 0.02
N ASN A 185 6.51 -8.34 -0.23
CA ASN A 185 7.00 -7.98 -1.56
C ASN A 185 8.25 -8.81 -1.93
N ALA A 186 8.25 -9.37 -3.14
CA ALA A 186 9.37 -10.15 -3.67
C ALA A 186 10.58 -9.31 -4.12
N PHE A 187 10.50 -7.98 -4.06
CA PHE A 187 11.54 -7.06 -4.54
C PHE A 187 12.54 -6.64 -3.47
N LEU A 188 12.13 -6.62 -2.20
CA LEU A 188 12.89 -6.06 -1.09
C LEU A 188 12.86 -6.99 0.11
N PHE A 189 14.03 -7.24 0.68
CA PHE A 189 14.19 -8.14 1.81
C PHE A 189 14.96 -7.48 2.94
N LEU A 190 14.62 -7.86 4.16
CA LEU A 190 15.48 -7.71 5.33
C LEU A 190 16.39 -8.93 5.42
N ASN A 191 17.70 -8.72 5.36
CA ASN A 191 18.67 -9.73 5.74
C ASN A 191 18.74 -9.81 7.27
N THR A 192 18.24 -10.91 7.82
CA THR A 192 18.15 -11.11 9.28
C THR A 192 19.51 -11.33 9.95
N SER A 193 20.56 -11.67 9.19
CA SER A 193 21.89 -11.91 9.77
C SER A 193 22.61 -10.62 10.17
N ASP A 194 22.45 -9.56 9.36
CA ASP A 194 23.16 -8.28 9.53
C ASP A 194 22.22 -7.07 9.64
N GLY A 195 20.90 -7.30 9.55
CA GLY A 195 19.88 -6.26 9.66
C GLY A 195 19.81 -5.32 8.46
N LYS A 196 20.44 -5.67 7.33
CA LYS A 196 20.48 -4.81 6.14
C LYS A 196 19.31 -5.06 5.22
N ILE A 197 18.85 -4.01 4.54
CA ILE A 197 17.89 -4.14 3.45
C ILE A 197 18.63 -4.39 2.15
N VAL A 198 18.11 -5.35 1.38
CA VAL A 198 18.67 -5.81 0.11
C VAL A 198 17.55 -5.96 -0.91
N VAL A 199 17.90 -5.89 -2.20
CA VAL A 199 16.96 -6.08 -3.31
C VAL A 199 17.12 -7.44 -3.96
N ASN A 200 16.06 -7.90 -4.59
CA ASN A 200 16.09 -9.14 -5.36
C ASN A 200 16.97 -9.00 -6.61
N GLN A 201 18.08 -9.73 -6.67
CA GLN A 201 19.02 -9.66 -7.79
C GLN A 201 18.43 -10.08 -9.13
N ASN A 202 17.34 -10.86 -9.13
CA ASN A 202 16.68 -11.26 -10.37
C ASN A 202 16.09 -10.04 -11.08
N TYR A 203 15.70 -9.02 -10.32
CA TYR A 203 15.01 -7.86 -10.82
C TYR A 203 15.88 -6.62 -10.91
N PHE A 204 16.86 -6.49 -10.03
CA PHE A 204 17.61 -5.25 -9.83
C PHE A 204 19.12 -5.48 -9.78
N SER A 205 19.85 -4.49 -10.28
CA SER A 205 21.24 -4.30 -9.88
C SER A 205 21.32 -3.69 -8.48
N GLU A 206 22.52 -3.29 -8.07
CA GLU A 206 22.67 -2.30 -7.00
C GLU A 206 21.80 -1.07 -7.25
N LEU A 207 21.10 -0.63 -6.21
CA LEU A 207 20.29 0.59 -6.24
C LEU A 207 20.88 1.64 -5.29
N HIS A 208 20.91 2.88 -5.76
CA HIS A 208 21.26 4.05 -4.96
C HIS A 208 19.98 4.69 -4.43
N ARG A 209 19.93 4.90 -3.13
CA ARG A 209 18.87 5.69 -2.52
C ARG A 209 19.20 7.17 -2.64
N LEU A 210 18.33 7.90 -3.30
CA LEU A 210 18.60 9.27 -3.68
C LEU A 210 17.64 10.22 -2.97
N ASN A 211 18.20 11.23 -2.31
CA ASN A 211 17.42 12.32 -1.75
C ASN A 211 16.92 13.26 -2.85
N VAL A 212 15.63 13.13 -3.17
CA VAL A 212 14.98 13.94 -4.21
C VAL A 212 14.40 15.24 -3.66
N THR A 213 14.37 15.44 -2.34
CA THR A 213 13.88 16.70 -1.75
C THR A 213 14.84 17.87 -1.94
N ASN A 214 16.10 17.57 -2.29
CA ASN A 214 17.19 18.52 -2.43
C ASN A 214 17.96 18.35 -3.76
N ILE A 215 17.41 17.63 -4.73
CA ILE A 215 18.06 17.48 -6.04
C ILE A 215 18.04 18.84 -6.77
N ALA A 216 19.19 19.28 -7.26
CA ALA A 216 19.28 20.56 -7.95
C ALA A 216 18.66 20.49 -9.36
N THR A 217 18.12 21.60 -9.84
CA THR A 217 17.58 21.70 -11.21
C THR A 217 18.62 21.26 -12.23
N LYS A 218 18.25 20.34 -13.12
CA LYS A 218 19.13 19.69 -14.13
C LYS A 218 20.23 18.77 -13.57
N GLU A 219 20.38 18.64 -12.26
CA GLU A 219 21.23 17.59 -11.68
C GLU A 219 20.61 16.24 -11.99
N GLU A 220 21.38 15.32 -12.57
CA GLU A 220 20.94 13.96 -12.90
C GLU A 220 21.75 12.95 -12.08
N LYS A 221 21.06 11.95 -11.51
CA LYS A 221 21.65 10.87 -10.73
C LYS A 221 21.12 9.52 -11.18
N SER A 222 22.00 8.52 -11.22
CA SER A 222 21.61 7.14 -11.51
C SER A 222 21.02 6.50 -10.27
N ILE A 223 19.86 5.86 -10.43
CA ILE A 223 19.21 5.06 -9.38
C ILE A 223 19.78 3.64 -9.42
N GLY A 224 20.03 3.09 -10.61
CA GLY A 224 20.46 1.70 -10.81
C GLY A 224 19.86 1.12 -12.09
N HIS A 225 19.84 -0.21 -12.20
CA HIS A 225 19.23 -0.94 -13.31
C HIS A 225 18.15 -1.90 -12.81
N TYR A 226 17.11 -2.08 -13.63
CA TYR A 226 16.11 -3.14 -13.49
C TYR A 226 16.17 -4.08 -14.70
N ASP A 227 15.59 -5.28 -14.60
CA ASP A 227 15.38 -6.16 -15.76
C ASP A 227 14.07 -5.80 -16.49
N PRO A 228 14.12 -5.23 -17.72
CA PRO A 228 12.92 -4.85 -18.46
C PRO A 228 12.01 -6.02 -18.83
N ASN A 229 12.53 -7.24 -18.87
CA ASN A 229 11.72 -8.43 -19.18
C ASN A 229 10.85 -8.86 -17.99
N LEU A 230 11.30 -8.55 -16.77
CA LEU A 230 10.58 -8.87 -15.54
C LEU A 230 9.73 -7.71 -15.03
N PHE A 231 10.04 -6.47 -15.45
CA PHE A 231 9.27 -5.25 -15.15
C PHE A 231 8.81 -4.55 -16.43
N PRO A 232 7.77 -5.07 -17.13
CA PRO A 232 7.23 -4.39 -18.30
C PRO A 232 6.42 -3.13 -17.96
N ASP A 233 5.94 -2.99 -16.72
CA ASP A 233 5.19 -1.80 -16.28
C ASP A 233 6.04 -0.91 -15.36
N THR A 234 6.58 0.17 -15.92
CA THR A 234 7.39 1.15 -15.19
C THR A 234 6.61 1.91 -14.13
N LYS A 235 5.27 1.86 -14.14
CA LYS A 235 4.44 2.48 -13.12
C LYS A 235 4.52 1.72 -11.80
N VAL A 236 4.53 0.38 -11.86
CA VAL A 236 4.75 -0.49 -10.69
C VAL A 236 6.16 -0.26 -10.14
N LEU A 237 7.13 -0.11 -11.04
CA LEU A 237 8.51 0.18 -10.66
C LEU A 237 8.63 1.55 -9.98
N LEU A 238 7.97 2.60 -10.49
CA LEU A 238 7.94 3.91 -9.84
C LEU A 238 7.28 3.85 -8.46
N ASP A 239 6.17 3.13 -8.32
CA ASP A 239 5.48 2.93 -7.04
C ASP A 239 6.43 2.26 -6.02
N PHE A 240 7.16 1.22 -6.45
CA PHE A 240 8.20 0.59 -5.64
C PHE A 240 9.28 1.58 -5.20
N LEU A 241 9.85 2.35 -6.13
CA LEU A 241 10.93 3.30 -5.83
C LEU A 241 10.50 4.34 -4.79
N ILE A 242 9.25 4.79 -4.85
CA ILE A 242 8.69 5.82 -3.95
C ILE A 242 8.30 5.22 -2.59
N ARG A 243 7.48 4.17 -2.57
CA ARG A 243 6.93 3.61 -1.32
C ARG A 243 8.00 3.02 -0.42
N TYR A 244 8.99 2.36 -1.01
CA TYR A 244 10.06 1.73 -0.27
C TYR A 244 11.24 2.68 -0.04
N CYS A 245 11.05 3.97 -0.28
CA CYS A 245 12.04 5.03 -0.06
C CYS A 245 13.40 4.75 -0.69
N ILE A 246 13.40 4.16 -1.90
CA ILE A 246 14.58 4.17 -2.77
C ILE A 246 14.79 5.61 -3.26
N LEU A 247 13.72 6.28 -3.66
CA LEU A 247 13.71 7.74 -3.74
C LEU A 247 13.29 8.29 -2.37
N ILE A 248 14.22 8.97 -1.70
CA ILE A 248 13.99 9.57 -0.39
C ILE A 248 13.25 10.89 -0.61
N THR A 249 11.95 10.86 -0.35
CA THR A 249 10.97 11.93 -0.61
C THR A 249 10.58 12.69 0.67
N PHE A 250 11.00 12.20 1.84
CA PHE A 250 10.92 12.89 3.12
C PHE A 250 12.10 12.47 4.01
N ILE A 251 12.47 13.34 4.96
CA ILE A 251 13.58 13.08 5.89
C ILE A 251 13.09 12.86 7.33
N HIS A 252 11.94 13.46 7.71
CA HIS A 252 11.53 13.51 9.12
C HIS A 252 10.12 12.98 9.42
N THR A 253 9.07 13.50 8.77
CA THR A 253 7.70 13.11 9.11
C THR A 253 7.01 12.41 7.96
N ASP A 254 6.76 13.15 6.88
CA ASP A 254 5.86 12.71 5.83
C ASP A 254 6.09 13.51 4.54
N ALA A 255 5.55 12.98 3.44
CA ALA A 255 5.48 13.67 2.17
C ALA A 255 4.19 13.35 1.41
N GLU A 256 3.75 14.33 0.65
CA GLU A 256 2.74 14.21 -0.39
C GLU A 256 3.44 14.33 -1.74
N ILE A 257 3.19 13.43 -2.68
CA ILE A 257 3.84 13.42 -4.00
C ILE A 257 2.77 13.24 -5.06
N GLU A 258 2.80 14.06 -6.09
CA GLU A 258 1.91 13.98 -7.23
C GLU A 258 2.70 13.71 -8.53
N ILE A 259 2.28 12.73 -9.33
CA ILE A 259 2.72 12.57 -10.72
C ILE A 259 1.85 13.50 -11.57
N PHE A 260 2.43 14.56 -12.12
CA PHE A 260 1.69 15.56 -12.90
C PHE A 260 1.91 15.42 -14.41
N ASP A 261 2.92 14.67 -14.84
CA ASP A 261 3.13 14.37 -16.26
C ASP A 261 3.78 12.99 -16.45
N ARG A 262 3.45 12.34 -17.57
CA ARG A 262 3.99 11.05 -18.00
C ARG A 262 4.16 11.07 -19.52
N GLN A 263 5.37 10.82 -19.99
CA GLN A 263 5.72 10.84 -21.40
C GLN A 263 6.44 9.56 -21.79
N GLN A 264 6.06 8.98 -22.92
CA GLN A 264 6.82 7.92 -23.57
C GLN A 264 7.56 8.52 -24.76
N MET A 265 8.89 8.38 -24.79
CA MET A 265 9.77 8.98 -25.78
C MET A 265 10.72 7.92 -26.32
N GLY A 266 10.27 7.20 -27.36
CA GLY A 266 11.06 6.14 -27.98
C GLY A 266 11.34 5.00 -27.02
N ASP A 267 12.60 4.82 -26.63
CA ASP A 267 13.07 3.79 -25.70
C ASP A 267 13.03 4.24 -24.22
N ARG A 268 12.36 5.36 -23.93
CA ARG A 268 12.29 5.92 -22.59
C ARG A 268 10.87 6.17 -22.14
N GLU A 269 10.68 6.04 -20.84
CA GLU A 269 9.48 6.45 -20.16
C GLU A 269 9.84 7.42 -19.03
N VAL A 270 9.19 8.59 -19.04
CA VAL A 270 9.51 9.72 -18.16
C VAL A 270 8.29 10.06 -17.33
N TYR A 271 8.47 10.17 -16.02
CA TYR A 271 7.47 10.64 -15.07
C TYR A 271 7.97 11.94 -14.45
N GLN A 272 7.15 12.98 -14.46
CA GLN A 272 7.42 14.21 -13.73
C GLN A 272 6.56 14.24 -12.46
N LEU A 273 7.22 14.51 -11.35
CA LEU A 273 6.64 14.48 -10.02
C LEU A 273 6.89 15.79 -9.30
N LYS A 274 5.89 16.25 -8.56
CA LYS A 274 6.02 17.34 -7.60
C LYS A 274 5.70 16.77 -6.22
N GLY A 275 6.40 17.23 -5.20
CA GLY A 275 6.18 16.77 -3.84
C GLY A 275 6.27 17.90 -2.84
N VAL A 276 5.69 17.63 -1.68
CA VAL A 276 5.70 18.48 -0.51
C VAL A 276 6.18 17.61 0.63
N HIS A 277 7.32 17.95 1.25
CA HIS A 277 7.76 17.24 2.46
C HIS A 277 7.58 18.12 3.68
N HIS A 278 7.15 17.48 4.76
CA HIS A 278 6.97 18.13 6.05
C HIS A 278 8.12 17.76 6.99
N TYR A 279 8.60 18.74 7.76
CA TYR A 279 9.67 18.56 8.74
C TYR A 279 9.52 19.50 9.94
N TYR A 280 10.21 19.18 11.04
CA TYR A 280 10.13 19.95 12.29
C TYR A 280 11.52 20.32 12.77
N THR A 281 11.76 21.62 12.97
CA THR A 281 12.97 22.15 13.63
C THR A 281 12.67 22.84 14.96
N ASN A 282 11.40 23.24 15.18
CA ASN A 282 10.75 23.73 16.40
C ASN A 282 9.25 23.95 16.13
N GLU A 283 8.91 24.18 14.85
CA GLU A 283 7.56 24.29 14.30
C GLU A 283 7.44 23.44 13.03
N LYS A 284 6.21 23.23 12.54
CA LYS A 284 5.96 22.50 11.28
C LYS A 284 6.43 23.35 10.11
N ASN A 285 7.35 22.82 9.33
CA ASN A 285 7.85 23.40 8.09
C ASN A 285 7.41 22.55 6.91
N THR A 286 7.30 23.19 5.75
CA THR A 286 6.89 22.58 4.49
C THR A 286 7.85 23.03 3.39
N LYS A 287 8.35 22.09 2.59
CA LYS A 287 9.17 22.40 1.42
C LYS A 287 8.68 21.64 0.20
N GLU A 288 8.39 22.41 -0.86
CA GLU A 288 8.04 21.90 -2.16
C GLU A 288 9.29 21.52 -2.96
N TYR A 289 9.16 20.50 -3.82
CA TYR A 289 10.23 20.06 -4.71
C TYR A 289 9.63 19.41 -5.96
N GLN A 290 10.42 19.38 -7.05
CA GLN A 290 10.03 18.73 -8.30
C GLN A 290 11.21 17.94 -8.87
N PHE A 291 10.89 16.79 -9.45
CA PHE A 291 11.88 15.91 -10.05
C PHE A 291 11.23 15.08 -11.14
N LYS A 292 12.04 14.57 -12.08
CA LYS A 292 11.61 13.55 -13.04
C LYS A 292 12.35 12.26 -12.81
N VAL A 293 11.65 11.14 -13.01
CA VAL A 293 12.22 9.80 -13.06
C VAL A 293 12.16 9.32 -14.51
N THR A 294 13.28 8.82 -15.02
CA THR A 294 13.40 8.30 -16.39
C THR A 294 13.78 6.84 -16.35
N PHE A 295 12.98 5.99 -17.01
CA PHE A 295 13.22 4.58 -17.22
C PHE A 295 13.65 4.36 -18.67
N PHE A 296 14.78 3.68 -18.87
CA PHE A 296 15.26 3.30 -20.20
C PHE A 296 14.81 1.86 -20.48
N LEU A 297 13.83 1.70 -21.36
CA LEU A 297 13.07 0.45 -21.56
C LEU A 297 13.91 -0.67 -22.20
N LYS A 298 15.04 -0.35 -22.83
CA LYS A 298 15.95 -1.34 -23.42
C LYS A 298 17.10 -1.72 -22.51
N SER A 299 17.76 -0.74 -21.90
CA SER A 299 18.93 -0.99 -21.04
C SER A 299 18.53 -1.35 -19.62
N GLY A 300 17.31 -1.03 -19.19
CA GLY A 300 16.89 -1.15 -17.81
C GLY A 300 17.46 -0.06 -16.90
N GLU A 301 18.18 0.94 -17.44
CA GLU A 301 18.72 2.02 -16.63
C GLU A 301 17.58 2.88 -16.04
N MET A 302 17.76 3.32 -14.79
CA MET A 302 16.86 4.22 -14.09
C MET A 302 17.62 5.46 -13.63
N LYS A 303 17.05 6.64 -13.89
CA LYS A 303 17.62 7.92 -13.48
C LYS A 303 16.59 8.82 -12.82
N VAL A 304 17.07 9.73 -11.98
CA VAL A 304 16.31 10.85 -11.44
C VAL A 304 17.02 12.16 -11.74
N SER A 305 16.26 13.23 -11.99
CA SER A 305 16.83 14.58 -12.10
C SER A 305 15.90 15.66 -11.59
N GLY A 306 16.47 16.77 -11.08
CA GLY A 306 15.69 17.94 -10.70
C GLY A 306 15.13 18.70 -11.90
N ILE A 307 13.92 19.25 -11.74
CA ILE A 307 13.25 20.10 -12.75
C ILE A 307 13.38 21.57 -12.38
#